data_AF-A0A2M6VX88-F1
#
_entry.id   AF-A0A2M6VX88-F1
#
_cell.length_a   1.000
_cell.length_b   1.000
_cell.length_c   1.000
_cell.angle_alpha   90.00
_cell.angle_beta   90.00
_cell.angle_gamma   90.00
#
_symmetry.space_group_name_H-M   'P 1'
#
loop_
_entity.id
_entity.type
_entity.pdbx_description
1 polymer ?
#
loop_
_entity_poly.entity_id
_entity_poly.type
_entity_poly.pdbx_seq_one_letter_code
_entity_poly.pdbx_strand_id
1 'polypeptide(L)' 'MGIIDKIIINLMCKKCLENEKITLLEKGSTRGSSWQTPPDSEKFLINWKINKLEEPTPSKIKCNTCGTDFIDNFDLIKS' A
#
# COMPACT_ATOMS: atom_id res chain seq x y z
N MET A 1 6.98 -16.36 15.71
CA MET A 1 6.25 -15.14 15.33
C MET A 1 7.20 -14.29 14.50
N GLY A 2 6.88 -14.05 13.23
CA GLY A 2 7.78 -13.44 12.27
C GLY A 2 7.01 -12.78 11.12
N ILE A 3 7.72 -12.08 10.24
CA ILE A 3 7.17 -11.58 8.98
C ILE A 3 7.00 -12.79 8.05
N ILE A 4 5.80 -13.02 7.54
CA ILE A 4 5.49 -14.11 6.61
C ILE A 4 5.70 -13.64 5.18
N ASP A 5 5.11 -12.48 4.85
CA ASP A 5 5.12 -11.90 3.52
C ASP A 5 5.34 -10.39 3.62
N LYS A 6 5.81 -9.78 2.54
CA LYS A 6 6.10 -8.37 2.41
C LYS A 6 5.74 -7.90 1.00
N ILE A 7 4.92 -6.87 0.95
CA ILE A 7 4.59 -6.17 -0.29
C ILE A 7 5.13 -4.74 -0.24
N ILE A 8 5.78 -4.35 -1.32
CA ILE A 8 6.29 -3.00 -1.51
C ILE A 8 5.47 -2.35 -2.61
N ILE A 9 4.89 -1.21 -2.28
CA ILE A 9 4.00 -0.45 -3.14
C ILE A 9 4.70 0.88 -3.40
N ASN A 10 5.19 1.05 -4.62
CA ASN A 10 5.74 2.32 -5.07
C ASN A 10 4.61 3.13 -5.69
N LEU A 11 4.33 4.30 -5.13
CA LEU A 11 3.38 5.28 -5.63
C LEU A 11 4.16 6.37 -6.34
N MET A 12 3.76 6.69 -7.57
CA MET A 12 4.34 7.82 -8.29
C MET A 12 3.23 8.61 -8.98
N CYS A 13 3.19 9.92 -8.71
CA CYS A 13 2.30 10.83 -9.41
C CYS A 13 2.99 11.38 -10.66
N LYS A 14 2.46 11.09 -11.85
CA LYS A 14 2.99 11.64 -13.12
C LYS A 14 2.85 13.16 -13.26
N LYS A 15 1.99 13.79 -12.45
CA LYS A 15 1.67 15.22 -12.58
C LYS A 15 2.56 16.12 -11.71
N CYS A 16 2.80 15.74 -10.46
CA CYS A 16 3.70 16.47 -9.56
C CYS A 16 5.05 15.77 -9.35
N LEU A 17 5.29 14.62 -9.98
CA LEU A 17 6.50 13.79 -9.83
C LEU A 17 6.78 13.34 -8.39
N GLU A 18 5.80 13.50 -7.49
CA GLU A 18 5.88 12.99 -6.13
C GLU A 18 5.90 11.47 -6.16
N ASN A 19 6.84 10.90 -5.41
CA ASN A 19 6.93 9.47 -5.18
C ASN A 19 6.80 9.15 -3.69
N GLU A 20 6.28 7.97 -3.41
CA GLU A 20 6.20 7.45 -2.06
C GLU A 20 6.31 5.93 -2.09
N LYS A 21 6.99 5.38 -1.11
CA LYS A 21 7.19 3.94 -0.98
C LYS A 21 6.52 3.46 0.28
N ILE A 22 5.50 2.61 0.11
CA ILE A 22 4.77 2.01 1.21
C ILE A 22 5.17 0.55 1.30
N THR A 23 5.47 0.11 2.52
CA THR A 23 5.82 -1.29 2.79
C THR A 23 4.78 -1.89 3.71
N LEU A 24 4.08 -2.93 3.24
CA LEU A 24 3.15 -3.71 4.05
C LEU A 24 3.77 -5.07 4.35
N LEU A 25 3.62 -5.50 5.60
CA LEU A 25 4.16 -6.73 6.14
C LEU A 25 3.01 -7.58 6.65
N GLU A 26 2.99 -8.83 6.25
CA GLU A 26 2.14 -9.84 6.87
C GLU A 26 2.85 -10.39 8.10
N LYS A 27 2.23 -10.22 9.27
CA LYS A 27 2.80 -10.71 10.53
C LYS A 27 2.11 -12.00 10.94
N GLY A 28 2.92 -13.05 11.08
CA GLY A 28 2.51 -14.35 11.57
C GLY A 28 2.46 -14.42 13.09
N SER A 29 1.31 -14.80 13.64
CA SER A 29 1.11 -15.09 15.06
C SER A 29 0.77 -16.57 15.30
N THR A 30 0.84 -17.02 16.54
CA THR A 30 0.38 -18.36 16.96
C THR A 30 -1.10 -18.63 16.70
N ARG A 31 -1.91 -17.59 16.43
CA ARG A 31 -3.35 -17.70 16.14
C ARG A 31 -3.69 -17.47 14.66
N GLY A 32 -2.70 -17.34 13.80
CA GLY A 32 -2.87 -17.04 12.37
C GLY A 32 -2.02 -15.86 11.92
N SER A 33 -2.03 -15.60 10.62
CA SER A 33 -1.37 -14.47 10.00
C SER A 33 -2.36 -13.35 9.70
N SER A 34 -1.89 -12.11 9.71
CA SER A 34 -2.68 -10.98 9.26
C SER A 34 -1.78 -9.88 8.72
N TRP A 35 -2.27 -9.20 7.69
CA TRP A 35 -1.62 -8.04 7.11
C TRP A 35 -1.66 -6.85 8.08
N GLN A 36 -0.55 -6.12 8.14
CA GLN A 36 -0.54 -4.87 8.88
C GLN A 36 -1.49 -3.85 8.25
N THR A 37 -2.10 -3.02 9.10
CA THR A 37 -2.86 -1.87 8.65
C THR A 37 -1.95 -0.97 7.81
N PRO A 38 -2.38 -0.59 6.60
CA PRO A 38 -1.58 0.30 5.77
C PRO A 38 -1.35 1.63 6.45
N PRO A 39 -0.12 2.18 6.39
CA PRO A 39 0.14 3.49 6.96
C PRO A 39 -0.58 4.57 6.14
N ASP A 40 -1.10 5.57 6.83
CA ASP A 40 -1.56 6.79 6.20
C ASP A 40 -0.37 7.54 5.59
N SER A 41 -0.60 8.14 4.43
CA SER A 41 0.36 9.02 3.76
C SER A 41 -0.13 10.46 3.80
N GLU A 42 0.78 11.38 4.08
CA GLU A 42 0.50 12.83 4.04
C GLU A 42 0.40 13.34 2.59
N LYS A 43 1.05 12.65 1.65
CA LYS A 43 1.17 13.03 0.24
C LYS A 43 0.09 12.40 -0.62
N PHE A 44 -0.36 11.21 -0.24
CA PHE A 44 -1.30 10.40 -1.01
C PHE A 44 -2.44 9.91 -0.12
N LEU A 45 -3.66 10.28 -0.49
CA LEU A 45 -4.86 9.73 0.10
C LEU A 45 -5.15 8.39 -0.59
N ILE A 46 -4.84 7.30 0.10
CA ILE A 46 -4.93 5.95 -0.45
C ILE A 46 -6.09 5.22 0.20
N ASN A 47 -7.03 4.77 -0.61
CA ASN A 47 -8.13 3.95 -0.17
C ASN A 47 -7.75 2.47 -0.34
N TRP A 48 -7.57 1.80 0.79
CA TRP A 48 -7.14 0.41 0.83
C TRP A 48 -8.34 -0.53 0.84
N LYS A 49 -8.27 -1.57 0.00
CA LYS A 49 -9.19 -2.70 0.05
C LYS A 49 -8.53 -3.79 0.90
N ILE A 50 -8.85 -3.79 2.19
CA ILE A 50 -8.30 -4.75 3.16
C ILE A 50 -9.33 -5.86 3.39
N ASN A 51 -9.03 -7.05 2.90
CA ASN A 51 -9.76 -8.26 3.26
C ASN A 51 -8.90 -9.07 4.25
N LYS A 52 -9.50 -9.60 5.33
CA LYS A 52 -8.75 -10.31 6.39
C LYS A 52 -7.97 -11.55 5.92
N LEU A 53 -8.25 -12.04 4.72
CA LEU A 53 -7.65 -13.22 4.12
C LEU A 53 -6.77 -12.90 2.91
N GLU A 54 -6.76 -11.65 2.43
CA GLU A 54 -6.11 -11.28 1.18
C GLU A 54 -5.13 -10.12 1.38
N GLU A 55 -4.20 -10.01 0.44
CA GLU A 55 -3.21 -8.94 0.39
C GLU A 55 -3.91 -7.57 0.28
N PRO A 56 -3.57 -6.60 1.14
CA PRO A 56 -4.15 -5.26 1.10
C PRO A 56 -3.80 -4.60 -0.23
N THR A 57 -4.83 -4.40 -1.05
CA THR A 57 -4.67 -3.79 -2.38
C THR A 57 -5.21 -2.37 -2.38
N PRO A 58 -4.42 -1.39 -2.82
CA PRO A 58 -4.87 -0.02 -2.93
C PRO A 58 -5.88 0.09 -4.09
N SER A 59 -7.12 0.47 -3.78
CA SER A 59 -8.22 0.54 -4.76
C SER A 59 -8.33 1.91 -5.41
N LYS A 60 -7.98 2.98 -4.69
CA LYS A 60 -7.93 4.36 -5.21
C LYS A 60 -6.78 5.09 -4.55
N ILE A 61 -6.04 5.88 -5.33
CA ILE A 61 -5.06 6.81 -4.79
C ILE A 61 -5.45 8.20 -5.28
N LYS A 62 -5.35 9.18 -4.40
CA LYS A 62 -5.44 10.60 -4.76
C LYS A 62 -4.21 11.31 -4.23
N CYS A 63 -3.47 11.98 -5.09
CA CYS A 63 -2.39 12.85 -4.65
C CYS A 63 -2.97 14.09 -3.97
N ASN A 64 -2.58 14.36 -2.73
CA ASN A 64 -3.01 15.55 -2.00
C ASN A 64 -2.35 16.82 -2.57
N THR A 65 -1.12 16.70 -3.06
CA THR A 65 -0.35 17.82 -3.63
C THR A 65 -0.95 18.36 -4.93
N CYS A 66 -1.33 17.49 -5.87
CA CYS A 66 -1.85 17.91 -7.18
C CYS A 66 -3.32 17.58 -7.42
N GLY A 67 -3.99 16.97 -6.44
CA GLY A 67 -5.41 16.61 -6.48
C GLY A 67 -5.78 15.47 -7.44
N THR A 68 -4.80 14.87 -8.13
CA THR A 68 -5.04 13.88 -9.19
C THR A 68 -5.30 12.50 -8.61
N ASP A 69 -6.39 11.88 -9.02
CA ASP A 69 -6.69 10.48 -8.76
C ASP A 69 -6.04 9.57 -9.81
N PHE A 70 -5.47 8.46 -9.35
CA PHE A 70 -4.87 7.44 -10.21
C PHE A 70 -4.88 6.07 -9.54
N ILE A 71 -4.82 5.03 -10.36
CA ILE A 71 -4.83 3.62 -9.95
C ILE A 71 -3.62 2.87 -10.54
N ASP A 72 -2.83 3.50 -11.42
CA ASP A 72 -2.10 2.78 -12.47
C ASP A 72 -0.56 2.90 -12.42
N ASN A 73 0.05 3.12 -11.25
CA ASN A 73 1.53 3.03 -11.15
C ASN A 73 1.96 2.17 -9.97
N PHE A 74 1.31 1.03 -9.79
CA PHE A 74 1.74 0.03 -8.81
C PHE A 74 2.71 -0.94 -9.46
N ASP A 75 4.00 -0.68 -9.32
CA ASP A 75 4.98 -1.75 -9.45
C ASP A 75 4.91 -2.56 -8.15
N LEU A 76 4.04 -3.58 -8.14
CA LEU A 76 3.94 -4.53 -7.04
C LEU A 76 5.19 -5.40 -7.08
N ILE A 77 6.26 -4.95 -6.43
CA ILE A 77 7.46 -5.76 -6.26
C ILE A 77 7.16 -6.73 -5.12
N LYS A 78 6.70 -7.93 -5.50
CA LYS A 78 6.57 -9.10 -4.60
C LYS A 78 7.94 -9.78 -4.54
N SER A 79 8.49 -9.97 -3.35
CA SER A 79 9.83 -10.54 -3.15
C SER A 79 9.84 -11.64 -2.11
#